data_AF-A0AA39YEE1-F1
#
_entry.id   AF-A0AA39YEE1-F1
#
_cell.length_a   1.000
_cell.length_b   1.000
_cell.length_c   1.000
_cell.angle_alpha   90.00
_cell.angle_beta   90.00
_cell.angle_gamma   90.00
#
_symmetry.space_group_name_H-M   'P 1'
#
loop_
_entity.id
_entity.type
_entity.pdbx_description
1 polymer ?
#
loop_
_entity_poly.entity_id
_entity_poly.type
_entity_poly.pdbx_seq_one_letter_code
_entity_poly.pdbx_strand_id
1 'polypeptide(L)'
;MGHIESARGVSFTDSQKRTPAAEHAVRWYAALDPRPIAAALVRCTSALLGGRTWHSGGTDPNAPEHLTVDFKDKYGNHITTKHIDRNGNAC
;
A
#
# COMPACT_ATOMS: atom_id res chain seq x y z
N MET A 1 4.66 8.61 18.38
CA MET A 1 4.52 7.42 17.51
C MET A 1 4.20 7.92 16.12
N GLY A 2 4.88 7.42 15.07
CA GLY A 2 4.64 7.88 13.70
C GLY A 2 3.39 7.20 13.16
N HIS A 3 2.34 7.96 12.92
CA HIS A 3 1.18 7.50 12.17
C HIS A 3 1.18 8.22 10.81
N ILE A 4 0.61 7.58 9.78
CA ILE A 4 0.27 8.29 8.56
C ILE A 4 -0.93 9.20 8.87
N GLU A 5 -0.65 10.36 9.47
CA GLU A 5 -1.65 11.28 10.02
C GLU A 5 -2.45 12.03 8.94
N SER A 6 -1.98 12.03 7.69
CA SER A 6 -2.68 12.70 6.60
C SER A 6 -2.67 11.91 5.30
N ALA A 7 -3.66 12.20 4.45
CA ALA A 7 -3.73 11.67 3.10
C ALA A 7 -2.50 11.98 2.23
N ARG A 8 -1.65 12.93 2.63
CA ARG A 8 -0.40 13.24 1.94
C ARG A 8 0.70 12.21 2.18
N GLY A 9 0.57 11.35 3.19
CA GLY A 9 1.53 10.29 3.47
C GLY A 9 1.30 9.01 2.67
N VAL A 10 0.21 8.89 1.90
CA VAL A 10 0.00 7.76 0.97
C VAL A 10 0.16 8.24 -0.46
N SER A 11 1.08 7.62 -1.18
CA SER A 11 1.39 7.88 -2.59
C SER A 11 1.21 6.61 -3.41
N PHE A 12 1.09 6.76 -4.73
CA PHE A 12 0.90 5.65 -5.67
C PHE A 12 1.92 5.80 -6.80
N THR A 13 2.46 4.69 -7.31
CA THR A 13 3.32 4.71 -8.51
C THR A 13 2.55 5.21 -9.74
N ASP A 14 1.23 4.99 -9.77
CA ASP A 14 0.29 5.63 -10.68
C ASP A 14 -0.78 6.39 -9.86
N SER A 15 -0.67 7.72 -9.84
CA SER A 15 -1.55 8.59 -9.05
C SER A 15 -3.01 8.60 -9.52
N GLN A 16 -3.27 8.25 -10.79
CA GLN A 16 -4.64 8.19 -11.33
C GLN A 16 -5.42 6.98 -10.79
N LYS A 17 -4.73 6.04 -10.15
CA LYS A 17 -5.31 4.80 -9.62
C LYS A 17 -5.57 4.86 -8.11
N ARG A 18 -5.28 6.00 -7.49
CA ARG A 18 -5.58 6.26 -6.07
C ARG A 18 -7.07 6.06 -5.83
N THR A 19 -7.40 5.26 -4.81
CA THR A 19 -8.79 5.04 -4.37
C THR A 19 -8.90 5.18 -2.86
N PRO A 20 -10.03 5.68 -2.32
CA PRO A 20 -10.24 5.77 -0.87
C PRO A 20 -10.07 4.44 -0.14
N ALA A 21 -10.49 3.32 -0.76
CA ALA A 21 -10.34 1.99 -0.19
C ALA A 21 -8.87 1.58 -0.02
N ALA A 22 -8.02 1.85 -1.02
CA ALA A 22 -6.59 1.55 -0.92
C ALA A 22 -5.91 2.40 0.15
N GLU A 23 -6.25 3.69 0.24
CA GLU A 23 -5.72 4.55 1.30
C GLU A 23 -6.13 4.10 2.69
N HIS A 24 -7.38 3.69 2.85
CA HIS A 24 -7.90 3.19 4.10
C HIS A 24 -7.13 1.93 4.55
N ALA A 25 -6.98 0.94 3.67
CA ALA A 25 -6.24 -0.28 3.96
C ALA A 25 -4.77 -0.01 4.37
N VAL A 26 -4.09 0.90 3.64
CA VAL A 26 -2.71 1.30 3.95
C VAL A 26 -2.61 1.95 5.33
N ARG A 27 -3.51 2.88 5.65
CA ARG A 27 -3.50 3.57 6.95
C ARG A 27 -3.87 2.62 8.09
N TRP A 28 -4.81 1.72 7.86
CA TRP A 28 -5.17 0.69 8.83
C TRP A 28 -3.98 -0.19 9.17
N TYR A 29 -3.29 -0.74 8.16
CA TYR A 29 -2.07 -1.51 8.38
C TYR A 29 -1.01 -0.70 9.12
N ALA A 30 -0.73 0.52 8.67
CA ALA A 30 0.28 1.38 9.28
C ALA A 30 -0.03 1.73 10.74
N ALA A 31 -1.31 1.81 11.12
CA ALA A 31 -1.72 2.08 12.50
C ALA A 31 -1.51 0.87 13.43
N LEU A 32 -1.54 -0.35 12.89
CA LEU A 32 -1.29 -1.59 13.64
C LEU A 32 0.20 -1.91 13.76
N ASP A 33 1.04 -1.31 12.92
CA ASP A 33 2.48 -1.57 12.93
C ASP A 33 3.18 -0.75 14.03
N PRO A 34 3.98 -1.38 14.92
CA PRO A 34 4.65 -0.67 16.01
C PRO A 34 5.82 0.22 15.53
N ARG A 35 6.26 0.10 14.27
CA ARG A 35 7.38 0.87 13.71
C ARG A 35 6.97 2.33 13.42
N PRO A 36 7.92 3.28 13.36
CA PRO A 36 7.62 4.69 13.11
C PRO A 36 7.34 4.98 11.62
N ILE A 37 6.27 4.40 11.08
CA ILE A 37 5.84 4.61 9.71
C ILE A 37 5.28 6.04 9.56
N ALA A 38 5.81 6.80 8.60
CA ALA A 38 5.36 8.15 8.30
C ALA A 38 4.81 8.30 6.88
N ALA A 39 5.19 7.41 5.97
CA ALA A 39 4.72 7.43 4.59
C ALA A 39 4.60 6.02 3.99
N ALA A 40 3.82 5.93 2.91
CA ALA A 40 3.59 4.73 2.15
C ALA A 40 3.56 5.02 0.64
N LEU A 41 4.14 4.11 -0.14
CA LEU A 41 4.04 4.09 -1.60
C LEU A 41 3.35 2.80 -2.03
N VAL A 42 2.15 2.92 -2.59
CA VAL A 42 1.42 1.82 -3.20
C VAL A 42 1.97 1.59 -4.61
N ARG A 43 2.42 0.37 -4.88
CA ARG A 43 2.87 -0.05 -6.22
C ARG A 43 1.68 -0.58 -7.00
N CYS A 44 1.24 0.20 -7.98
CA CYS A 44 0.32 -0.26 -9.01
C CYS A 44 1.06 -1.21 -9.97
N THR A 45 0.33 -2.16 -10.58
CA THR A 45 0.91 -3.02 -11.62
C THR A 45 1.38 -2.20 -12.82
N SER A 46 2.17 -2.79 -13.72
CA SER A 46 2.58 -2.10 -14.95
C SER A 46 1.35 -1.67 -15.79
N ALA A 47 1.54 -0.62 -16.59
CA ALA A 47 0.50 -0.14 -17.51
C ALA A 47 0.06 -1.23 -18.52
N LEU A 48 0.98 -2.13 -18.90
CA LEU A 48 0.70 -3.29 -19.76
C LEU A 48 -0.35 -4.24 -19.15
N LEU A 49 -0.45 -4.28 -17.82
CA LEU A 49 -1.43 -5.07 -17.07
C LEU A 49 -2.65 -4.22 -16.65
N GLY A 50 -2.80 -3.01 -17.21
CA GLY A 50 -3.89 -2.08 -16.93
C GLY A 50 -3.64 -1.13 -15.77
N GLY A 51 -2.43 -1.12 -15.18
CA GLY A 51 -2.07 -0.22 -14.10
C GLY A 51 -2.97 -0.38 -12.87
N ARG A 52 -3.24 -1.62 -12.44
CA ARG A 52 -4.19 -1.88 -11.37
C ARG A 52 -3.56 -1.62 -10.00
N THR A 53 -4.30 -0.96 -9.13
CA THR A 53 -3.92 -0.78 -7.72
C THR A 53 -4.03 -2.08 -6.95
N TRP A 54 -5.20 -2.72 -7.05
CA TRP A 54 -5.46 -4.06 -6.52
C TRP A 54 -5.10 -5.11 -7.55
N HIS A 55 -4.32 -6.11 -7.16
CA HIS A 55 -3.89 -7.17 -8.06
C HIS A 55 -3.75 -8.50 -7.32
N SER A 56 -4.02 -9.58 -8.03
CA SER A 56 -3.69 -10.94 -7.59
C SER A 56 -2.21 -11.22 -7.90
N GLY A 57 -1.56 -11.97 -7.03
CA GLY A 57 -0.14 -12.30 -7.18
C GLY A 57 0.08 -13.45 -8.15
N GLY A 58 1.09 -13.34 -9.01
CA GLY A 58 1.58 -14.45 -9.83
C GLY A 58 0.63 -14.88 -10.96
N THR A 59 0.66 -16.17 -11.29
CA THR A 59 -0.13 -16.77 -12.37
C THR A 59 -1.45 -17.38 -11.90
N ASP A 60 -1.76 -17.35 -10.60
CA ASP A 60 -3.01 -17.89 -10.06
C ASP A 60 -4.13 -16.84 -10.16
N PRO A 61 -5.14 -17.03 -11.02
CA PRO A 61 -6.26 -16.11 -11.14
C PRO A 61 -7.17 -16.10 -9.90
N ASN A 62 -7.07 -17.11 -9.02
CA ASN A 62 -7.89 -17.22 -7.81
C ASN A 62 -7.20 -16.64 -6.57
N ALA A 63 -5.94 -16.20 -6.68
CA ALA A 63 -5.24 -15.59 -5.57
C ALA A 63 -5.99 -14.31 -5.14
N PRO A 64 -6.16 -14.06 -3.82
CA PRO A 64 -6.79 -12.85 -3.33
C PRO A 64 -6.10 -11.58 -3.85
N GLU A 65 -6.89 -10.57 -4.17
CA GLU A 65 -6.37 -9.26 -4.52
C GLU A 65 -5.70 -8.59 -3.31
N HIS A 66 -4.57 -7.95 -3.56
CA HIS A 66 -3.83 -7.18 -2.55
C HIS A 66 -3.23 -5.90 -3.14
N LEU A 67 -2.74 -5.04 -2.27
CA LEU A 67 -1.82 -3.95 -2.60
C LEU A 67 -0.41 -4.38 -2.30
N THR A 68 0.54 -4.00 -3.14
CA THR A 68 1.96 -3.99 -2.76
C THR A 68 2.32 -2.60 -2.23
N VAL A 69 2.81 -2.49 -0.99
CA VAL A 69 3.02 -1.20 -0.33
C VAL A 69 4.42 -1.14 0.27
N ASP A 70 5.18 -0.10 -0.09
CA ASP A 70 6.44 0.24 0.56
C ASP A 70 6.18 1.26 1.67
N PHE A 71 6.43 0.87 2.92
CA PHE A 71 6.34 1.74 4.08
C PHE A 71 7.69 2.40 4.37
N LYS A 72 7.63 3.68 4.77
CA LYS A 72 8.80 4.54 4.96
C LYS A 72 8.73 5.31 6.28
N ASP A 73 9.89 5.63 6.83
CA ASP A 73 10.02 6.50 8.00
C ASP A 73 9.84 7.98 7.62
N LYS A 74 9.91 8.87 8.61
CA LYS A 74 9.78 10.33 8.43
C LYS A 74 10.87 10.97 7.58
N TYR A 75 11.98 10.28 7.35
CA TYR A 75 13.09 10.71 6.51
C TYR A 75 12.99 10.15 5.08
N GLY A 76 11.97 9.33 4.80
CA GLY A 76 11.77 8.67 3.52
C GLY A 76 12.57 7.37 3.35
N ASN A 77 13.22 6.88 4.40
CA ASN A 77 13.93 5.60 4.36
C ASN A 77 12.94 4.45 4.32
N HIS A 78 13.25 3.43 3.53
CA HIS A 78 12.44 2.21 3.46
C HIS A 78 12.47 1.47 4.81
N ILE A 79 11.30 1.11 5.33
CA ILE A 79 11.14 0.28 6.53
C ILE A 79 10.83 -1.16 6.10
N THR A 80 9.81 -1.34 5.26
CA THR A 80 9.36 -2.66 4.82
C THR A 80 8.46 -2.58 3.59
N THR A 81 8.39 -3.66 2.82
CA THR A 81 7.34 -3.88 1.82
C THR A 81 6.35 -4.90 2.36
N LYS A 82 5.05 -4.65 2.17
CA LYS A 82 3.99 -5.59 2.53
C LYS A 82 2.96 -5.73 1.42
N HIS A 83 2.41 -6.93 1.30
CA HIS A 83 1.16 -7.15 0.61
C HIS A 83 0.03 -6.99 1.62
N ILE A 84 -0.97 -6.16 1.31
CA ILE A 84 -2.12 -5.95 2.19
C ILE A 84 -3.44 -6.18 1.46
N ASP A 85 -4.38 -6.84 2.12
CA ASP A 85 -5.73 -7.07 1.61
C ASP A 85 -6.59 -5.80 1.68
N ARG A 86 -7.85 -5.91 1.25
CA ARG A 86 -8.83 -4.82 1.28
C ARG A 86 -9.17 -4.31 2.69
N ASN A 87 -8.88 -5.10 3.71
CA ASN A 87 -9.11 -4.79 5.12
C ASN A 87 -7.84 -4.24 5.80
N GLY A 88 -6.73 -4.14 5.09
CA GLY A 88 -5.44 -3.71 5.64
C GLY A 88 -4.74 -4.78 6.47
N ASN A 89 -5.07 -6.06 6.29
CA ASN A 89 -4.31 -7.17 6.86
C ASN A 89 -3.15 -7.55 5.94
N ALA A 90 -2.01 -7.93 6.50
CA ALA A 90 -0.93 -8.48 5.69
C ALA A 90 -1.31 -9.86 5.11
N CYS A 91 -0.97 -10.09 3.85
CA CYS A 91 -1.08 -11.38 3.16
C CYS A 91 0.27 -11.92 2.70
#